data_AF-K1T9T9-F1
#
_entry.id   AF-K1T9T9-F1
#
_cell.length_a   1.000
_cell.length_b   1.000
_cell.length_c   1.000
_cell.angle_alpha   90.00
_cell.angle_beta   90.00
_cell.angle_gamma   90.00
#
_symmetry.space_group_name_H-M   'P 1'
#
loop_
_entity.id
_entity.type
_entity.pdbx_description
1 polymer ?
#
loop_
_entity_poly.entity_id
_entity_poly.type
_entity_poly.pdbx_seq_one_letter_code
_entity_poly.pdbx_strand_id
1 'polypeptide(L)'
;MEEDANLLNTVVVVPSPFRRNIESPVSMRIIGLQEIEKSPGANRDVSRIVRSYPGVSFSPIGYRNDLIVRGGSPSENRFYMDGIEIPNINHFATQGASGGPVSIVNADLIREITFYTGAFPANRSGALSSVLDFQLKDGNPDKQA
;
A
#
# COMPACT_ATOMS: atom_id res chain seq x y z
N MET A 1 32.15 4.82 -48.81
CA MET A 1 31.11 4.51 -47.82
C MET A 1 31.27 5.53 -46.73
N GLU A 2 30.41 6.54 -46.75
CA GLU A 2 30.40 7.64 -45.79
C GLU A 2 29.48 7.18 -44.65
N GLU A 3 30.03 6.97 -43.45
CA GLU A 3 29.25 6.56 -42.28
C GLU A 3 28.41 7.74 -41.79
N ASP A 4 27.10 7.57 -41.84
CA ASP A 4 26.11 8.55 -41.43
C ASP A 4 26.00 8.54 -39.89
N ALA A 5 26.69 9.48 -39.24
CA ALA A 5 26.86 9.55 -37.78
C ALA A 5 25.59 9.94 -36.98
N ASN A 6 24.42 10.00 -37.61
CA ASN A 6 23.18 10.53 -37.01
C ASN A 6 22.08 9.48 -36.74
N LEU A 7 22.35 8.19 -36.93
CA LEU A 7 21.39 7.12 -36.62
C LEU A 7 21.57 6.59 -35.18
N LEU A 8 21.31 7.43 -34.18
CA LEU A 8 21.18 6.95 -32.80
C LEU A 8 19.73 6.56 -32.53
N ASN A 9 19.52 5.28 -32.17
CA ASN A 9 18.22 4.79 -31.73
C ASN A 9 17.75 5.55 -30.48
N THR A 10 16.54 6.12 -30.55
CA THR A 10 15.89 6.73 -29.39
C THR A 10 15.58 5.66 -28.36
N VAL A 11 16.13 5.81 -27.15
CA VAL A 11 15.75 5.01 -26.00
C VAL A 11 14.49 5.62 -25.39
N VAL A 12 13.37 4.93 -25.52
CA VAL A 12 12.12 5.31 -24.84
C VAL A 12 12.23 4.88 -23.38
N VAL A 13 12.50 5.83 -22.49
CA VAL A 13 12.47 5.59 -21.05
C VAL A 13 11.01 5.53 -20.61
N VAL A 14 10.50 4.31 -20.41
CA VAL A 14 9.19 4.10 -19.78
C VAL A 14 9.40 4.14 -18.26
N PRO A 15 8.67 4.97 -17.51
CA PRO A 15 8.77 4.96 -16.05
C PRO A 15 8.44 3.57 -15.51
N SER A 16 9.25 3.10 -14.56
CA SER A 16 8.91 1.90 -13.78
C SER A 16 7.52 2.08 -13.17
N PRO A 17 6.61 1.09 -13.29
CA PRO A 17 5.30 1.16 -12.64
C PRO A 17 5.43 1.23 -11.11
N PHE A 18 6.58 0.81 -10.57
CA PHE A 18 6.93 0.97 -9.17
C PHE A 18 7.69 2.27 -8.96
N ARG A 19 7.04 3.24 -8.30
CA ARG A 19 7.71 4.45 -7.79
C ARG A 19 8.57 4.06 -6.59
N ARG A 20 9.88 4.29 -6.70
CA ARG A 20 10.83 4.16 -5.59
C ARG A 20 11.64 5.45 -5.53
N ASN A 21 11.45 6.25 -4.49
CA ASN A 21 12.35 7.38 -4.24
C ASN A 21 13.68 6.83 -3.73
N ILE A 22 14.79 7.45 -4.12
CA ILE A 22 16.15 7.02 -3.71
C ILE A 22 16.30 7.12 -2.18
N GLU A 23 15.58 8.06 -1.55
CA GLU A 23 15.53 8.24 -0.10
C GLU A 23 14.48 7.38 0.61
N SER A 24 13.68 6.59 -0.12
CA SER A 24 12.71 5.69 0.52
C SER A 24 13.44 4.61 1.31
N PRO A 25 13.17 4.44 2.61
CA PRO A 25 13.70 3.33 3.40
C PRO A 25 13.45 2.00 2.70
N VAL A 26 14.35 1.03 2.85
CA VAL A 26 14.19 -0.33 2.27
C VAL A 26 12.89 -1.00 2.73
N SER A 27 12.35 -0.57 3.87
CA SER A 27 11.09 -1.03 4.46
C SER A 27 9.84 -0.33 3.91
N MET A 28 9.97 0.65 3.01
CA MET A 28 8.85 1.38 2.39
C MET A 28 8.53 0.81 1.02
N ARG A 29 7.23 0.65 0.74
CA ARG A 29 6.72 0.30 -0.60
C ARG A 29 5.50 1.16 -0.94
N ILE A 30 5.45 1.63 -2.19
CA ILE A 30 4.29 2.34 -2.73
C ILE A 30 3.48 1.34 -3.56
N ILE A 31 2.19 1.25 -3.26
CA ILE A 31 1.22 0.39 -3.94
C ILE A 31 0.30 1.30 -4.74
N GLY A 32 0.43 1.24 -6.07
CA GLY A 32 -0.41 2.02 -6.99
C GLY A 32 -1.67 1.25 -7.42
N LEU A 33 -2.59 1.97 -8.07
CA LEU A 33 -3.84 1.40 -8.60
C LEU A 33 -3.61 0.15 -9.47
N GLN A 34 -2.58 0.17 -10.31
CA GLN A 34 -2.27 -0.95 -11.20
C GLN A 34 -1.87 -2.22 -10.42
N GLU A 35 -1.17 -2.08 -9.30
CA GLU A 35 -0.81 -3.21 -8.43
C GLU A 35 -2.05 -3.74 -7.70
N ILE A 36 -2.95 -2.84 -7.27
CA ILE A 36 -4.22 -3.21 -6.66
C ILE A 36 -5.11 -4.01 -7.63
N GLU A 37 -5.20 -3.59 -8.89
CA GLU A 37 -6.03 -4.23 -9.90
C GLU A 37 -5.42 -5.53 -10.45
N LYS A 38 -4.09 -5.59 -10.58
CA LYS A 38 -3.40 -6.74 -11.16
C LYS A 38 -3.01 -7.79 -10.14
N SER A 39 -3.25 -7.59 -8.85
CA SER A 39 -2.93 -8.56 -7.80
C SER A 39 -3.93 -9.73 -7.82
N PRO A 40 -3.54 -10.94 -8.30
CA PRO A 40 -4.45 -12.07 -8.41
C PRO A 40 -4.87 -12.58 -7.03
N GLY A 41 -6.14 -12.97 -6.88
CA GLY A 41 -6.68 -13.54 -5.64
C GLY A 41 -6.83 -12.54 -4.47
N ALA A 42 -6.41 -11.29 -4.66
CA ALA A 42 -6.53 -10.25 -3.63
C ALA A 42 -7.89 -9.56 -3.61
N ASN A 43 -8.73 -9.72 -4.64
CA ASN A 43 -10.06 -9.09 -4.74
C ASN A 43 -10.05 -7.57 -4.48
N ARG A 44 -8.99 -6.87 -4.92
CA ARG A 44 -8.77 -5.42 -4.69
C ARG A 44 -8.75 -5.03 -3.19
N ASP A 45 -8.46 -5.98 -2.31
CA ASP A 45 -8.37 -5.77 -0.87
C ASP A 45 -6.91 -5.64 -0.44
N VAL A 46 -6.61 -4.48 0.13
CA VAL A 46 -5.26 -4.03 0.48
C VAL A 46 -4.59 -4.96 1.48
N SER A 47 -5.32 -5.41 2.49
CA SER A 47 -4.78 -6.38 3.46
C SER A 47 -4.36 -7.66 2.75
N ARG A 48 -5.07 -8.07 1.71
CA ARG A 48 -4.71 -9.26 0.92
C ARG A 48 -3.51 -9.04 0.02
N ILE A 49 -3.39 -7.86 -0.56
CA ILE A 49 -2.24 -7.48 -1.40
C ILE A 49 -0.96 -7.52 -0.57
N VAL A 50 -0.94 -6.84 0.59
CA VAL A 50 0.29 -6.75 1.41
C VAL A 50 0.70 -8.08 2.03
N ARG A 51 -0.21 -9.06 2.16
CA ARG A 51 0.15 -10.44 2.58
C ARG A 51 1.12 -11.14 1.62
N SER A 52 1.18 -10.71 0.36
CA SER A 52 2.15 -11.23 -0.60
C SER A 52 3.57 -10.68 -0.39
N TYR A 53 3.74 -9.68 0.48
CA TYR A 53 5.02 -9.03 0.70
C TYR A 53 5.87 -9.72 1.76
N PRO A 54 7.21 -9.68 1.62
CA PRO A 54 8.11 -10.27 2.59
C PRO A 54 7.93 -9.69 4.00
N GLY A 55 7.93 -10.56 5.01
CA GLY A 55 7.79 -10.16 6.41
C GLY A 55 6.36 -9.78 6.80
N VAL A 56 5.36 -10.01 5.93
CA VAL A 56 3.94 -9.90 6.25
C VAL A 56 3.36 -11.30 6.37
N SER A 57 2.74 -11.59 7.50
CA SER A 57 1.98 -12.81 7.76
C SER A 57 0.54 -12.44 8.13
N PHE A 58 -0.31 -13.45 8.22
CA PHE A 58 -1.72 -13.30 8.56
C PHE A 58 -2.19 -14.47 9.40
N SER A 59 -3.32 -14.29 10.10
CA SER A 59 -3.97 -15.39 10.81
C SER A 59 -4.77 -16.25 9.83
N PRO A 60 -4.45 -17.54 9.64
CA PRO A 60 -5.21 -18.42 8.78
C PRO A 60 -6.56 -18.84 9.39
N ILE A 61 -6.77 -18.56 10.67
CA ILE A 61 -7.94 -18.98 11.43
C ILE A 61 -9.04 -17.92 11.31
N GLY A 62 -10.25 -18.34 10.91
CA GLY A 62 -11.46 -17.51 11.00
C GLY A 62 -11.64 -16.47 9.90
N TYR A 63 -11.06 -16.68 8.71
CA TYR A 63 -11.19 -15.77 7.56
C TYR A 63 -10.83 -14.32 7.91
N ARG A 64 -9.67 -14.09 8.52
CA ARG A 64 -9.27 -12.76 8.98
C ARG A 64 -8.20 -12.16 8.06
N ASN A 65 -8.39 -10.89 7.71
CA ASN A 65 -7.38 -10.04 7.07
C ASN A 65 -6.47 -9.38 8.14
N ASP A 66 -6.05 -10.15 9.15
CA ASP A 66 -5.08 -9.65 10.13
C ASP A 66 -3.74 -9.37 9.45
N LEU A 67 -3.07 -8.31 9.88
CA LEU A 67 -1.73 -7.97 9.42
C LEU A 67 -0.73 -8.22 10.54
N ILE A 68 0.16 -9.19 10.34
CA ILE A 68 1.25 -9.50 11.25
C ILE A 68 2.54 -9.14 10.54
N VAL A 69 3.09 -7.95 10.82
CA VAL A 69 4.27 -7.44 10.12
C VAL A 69 5.49 -7.57 11.00
N ARG A 70 6.51 -8.29 10.52
CA ARG A 70 7.76 -8.59 11.24
C ARG A 70 7.53 -9.16 12.66
N GLY A 71 6.50 -9.98 12.81
CA GLY A 71 6.14 -10.62 14.09
C GLY A 71 5.31 -9.76 15.04
N GLY A 72 4.98 -8.52 14.67
CA GLY A 72 4.15 -7.64 15.48
C GLY A 72 2.68 -8.07 15.52
N SER A 73 2.02 -7.77 16.64
CA SER A 73 0.60 -7.99 16.84
C SER A 73 -0.24 -7.17 15.84
N PRO A 74 -1.41 -7.67 15.41
CA PRO A 74 -2.34 -6.89 14.58
C PRO A 74 -2.64 -5.49 15.13
N SER A 75 -2.65 -5.33 16.46
CA SER A 75 -2.88 -4.06 17.16
C SER A 75 -1.72 -3.05 17.11
N GLU A 76 -0.54 -3.50 16.69
CA GLU A 76 0.69 -2.70 16.59
C GLU A 76 0.87 -2.02 15.23
N ASN A 77 -0.02 -2.33 14.29
CA ASN A 77 -0.12 -1.62 13.03
C ASN A 77 -0.90 -0.32 13.21
N ARG A 78 -0.55 0.69 12.41
CA ARG A 78 -1.30 1.94 12.31
C ARG A 78 -1.73 2.19 10.87
N PHE A 79 -2.91 2.74 10.73
CA PHE A 79 -3.53 3.00 9.45
C PHE A 79 -3.86 4.49 9.37
N TYR A 80 -3.56 5.12 8.24
CA TYR A 80 -3.80 6.54 8.03
C TYR A 80 -4.54 6.73 6.70
N MET A 81 -5.53 7.61 6.66
CA MET A 81 -6.23 7.99 5.45
C MET A 81 -6.10 9.50 5.28
N ASP A 82 -5.43 9.92 4.20
CA ASP A 82 -5.04 11.31 3.95
C ASP A 82 -4.38 11.99 5.18
N GLY A 83 -3.51 11.23 5.86
CA GLY A 83 -2.79 11.68 7.05
C GLY A 83 -3.59 11.62 8.36
N ILE A 84 -4.87 11.25 8.34
CA ILE A 84 -5.70 11.06 9.53
C ILE A 84 -5.64 9.60 9.97
N GLU A 85 -5.30 9.34 11.22
CA GLU A 85 -5.27 7.96 11.74
C GLU A 85 -6.68 7.35 11.78
N ILE A 86 -6.81 6.13 11.28
CA ILE A 86 -8.02 5.32 11.40
C ILE A 86 -7.72 4.04 12.18
N PRO A 87 -8.61 3.61 13.09
CA PRO A 87 -8.30 2.51 14.02
C PRO A 87 -8.27 1.14 13.34
N ASN A 88 -8.95 0.98 12.20
CA ASN A 88 -9.08 -0.28 11.50
C ASN A 88 -9.43 -0.05 10.02
N ILE A 89 -9.01 -0.98 9.16
CA ILE A 89 -9.29 -0.96 7.71
C ILE A 89 -10.14 -2.15 7.24
N ASN A 90 -10.54 -3.06 8.13
CA ASN A 90 -11.29 -4.28 7.82
C ASN A 90 -12.68 -4.28 8.47
N HIS A 91 -13.65 -4.83 7.74
CA HIS A 91 -15.04 -4.97 8.16
C HIS A 91 -15.16 -6.13 9.14
N PHE A 92 -16.05 -6.04 10.13
CA PHE A 92 -16.24 -7.07 11.18
C PHE A 92 -14.97 -7.41 11.97
N ALA A 93 -14.09 -6.43 12.21
CA ALA A 93 -12.97 -6.62 13.11
C ALA A 93 -13.46 -6.90 14.54
N THR A 94 -12.84 -7.87 15.21
CA THR A 94 -13.04 -8.07 16.66
C THR A 94 -12.05 -7.23 17.44
N GLN A 95 -12.38 -6.89 18.68
CA GLN A 95 -11.48 -6.18 19.58
C GLN A 95 -10.14 -6.92 19.71
N GLY A 96 -9.02 -6.19 19.70
CA GLY A 96 -7.66 -6.73 19.79
C GLY A 96 -7.09 -7.30 18.48
N ALA A 97 -7.88 -7.31 17.39
CA ALA A 97 -7.44 -7.74 16.08
C ALA A 97 -7.55 -6.58 15.06
N SER A 98 -6.75 -6.64 14.01
CA SER A 98 -6.89 -5.73 12.86
C SER A 98 -7.75 -6.32 11.75
N GLY A 99 -8.15 -7.59 11.88
CA GLY A 99 -8.73 -8.37 10.79
C GLY A 99 -10.20 -8.73 11.00
N GLY A 100 -10.92 -8.62 9.89
CA GLY A 100 -12.14 -9.35 9.54
C GLY A 100 -12.06 -9.80 8.08
N PRO A 101 -13.13 -10.32 7.45
CA PRO A 101 -13.03 -11.03 6.18
C PRO A 101 -12.66 -10.19 4.97
N VAL A 102 -12.96 -8.88 5.01
CA VAL A 102 -12.77 -7.96 3.88
C VAL A 102 -12.40 -6.56 4.39
N SER A 103 -11.67 -5.80 3.58
CA SER A 103 -11.40 -4.37 3.80
C SER A 103 -12.67 -3.51 3.73
N ILE A 104 -12.75 -2.44 4.53
CA ILE A 104 -13.76 -1.36 4.43
C ILE A 104 -13.37 -0.36 3.35
N VAL A 105 -12.08 -0.24 3.06
CA VAL A 105 -11.55 0.76 2.13
C VAL A 105 -11.89 0.38 0.70
N ASN A 106 -12.55 1.30 -0.03
CA ASN A 106 -12.84 1.14 -1.44
C ASN A 106 -11.60 1.48 -2.29
N ALA A 107 -11.07 0.49 -3.00
CA ALA A 107 -9.94 0.62 -3.92
C ALA A 107 -10.13 1.68 -5.01
N ASP A 108 -11.38 1.93 -5.45
CA ASP A 108 -11.66 2.93 -6.48
C ASP A 108 -11.42 4.36 -6.01
N LEU A 109 -11.42 4.60 -4.70
CA LEU A 109 -11.14 5.91 -4.10
C LEU A 109 -9.65 6.12 -3.83
N ILE A 110 -8.84 5.05 -3.88
CA ILE A 110 -7.41 5.10 -3.56
C ILE A 110 -6.62 5.60 -4.76
N ARG A 111 -5.77 6.60 -4.55
CA ARG A 111 -4.75 7.02 -5.50
C ARG A 111 -3.51 6.15 -5.37
N GLU A 112 -3.00 6.03 -4.15
CA GLU A 112 -1.90 5.14 -3.79
C GLU A 112 -1.88 4.83 -2.29
N ILE A 113 -1.10 3.81 -1.92
CA ILE A 113 -0.89 3.40 -0.53
C ILE A 113 0.60 3.32 -0.28
N THR A 114 1.06 4.00 0.76
CA THR A 114 2.44 3.86 1.24
C THR A 114 2.45 2.89 2.40
N PHE A 115 3.14 1.76 2.23
CA PHE A 115 3.27 0.73 3.25
C PHE A 115 4.70 0.71 3.81
N TYR A 116 4.80 0.89 5.12
CA TYR A 116 6.06 0.83 5.86
C TYR A 116 6.08 -0.39 6.77
N THR A 117 7.06 -1.27 6.56
CA THR A 117 7.34 -2.42 7.45
C THR A 117 8.35 -2.08 8.56
N GLY A 118 8.71 -0.80 8.70
CA GLY A 118 9.72 -0.28 9.61
C GLY A 118 10.28 1.04 9.09
N ALA A 119 11.13 1.71 9.87
CA ALA A 119 11.73 3.01 9.53
C ALA A 119 10.71 4.03 8.98
N PHE A 120 9.49 3.99 9.52
CA PHE A 120 8.45 4.95 9.18
C PHE A 120 8.76 6.34 9.79
N PRO A 121 8.24 7.42 9.20
CA PRO A 121 8.53 8.78 9.66
C PRO A 121 8.11 9.02 11.12
N ALA A 122 8.81 9.93 11.80
CA ALA A 122 8.59 10.22 13.22
C ALA A 122 7.17 10.74 13.55
N ASN A 123 6.47 11.33 12.58
CA ASN A 123 5.08 11.77 12.73
C ASN A 123 4.05 10.62 12.70
N ARG A 124 4.48 9.37 12.48
CA ARG A 124 3.65 8.15 12.57
C ARG A 124 3.85 7.49 13.94
N SER A 125 3.57 8.24 15.00
CA SER A 125 3.74 7.82 16.38
C SER A 125 2.83 6.64 16.74
N GLY A 126 3.22 5.87 17.75
CA GLY A 126 2.41 4.76 18.30
C GLY A 126 2.33 3.51 17.41
N ALA A 127 2.94 3.51 16.23
CA ALA A 127 3.17 2.31 15.43
C ALA A 127 4.37 1.54 15.98
N LEU A 128 4.20 0.25 16.23
CA LEU A 128 5.27 -0.64 16.72
C LEU A 128 5.66 -1.69 15.68
N SER A 129 4.77 -2.00 14.74
CA SER A 129 4.97 -3.05 13.72
C SER A 129 5.03 -2.47 12.30
N SER A 130 3.97 -1.79 11.86
CA SER A 130 3.89 -1.24 10.51
C SER A 130 2.97 -0.03 10.41
N VAL A 131 3.09 0.69 9.29
CA VAL A 131 2.21 1.81 8.94
C VAL A 131 1.69 1.60 7.53
N LEU A 132 0.37 1.65 7.35
CA LEU A 132 -0.28 1.80 6.04
C LEU A 132 -0.86 3.21 5.94
N ASP A 133 -0.42 3.97 4.94
CA ASP A 133 -0.86 5.34 4.69
C ASP A 133 -1.56 5.41 3.33
N PHE A 134 -2.87 5.59 3.36
CA PHE A 134 -3.75 5.64 2.20
C PHE A 134 -3.88 7.08 1.74
N GLN A 135 -3.63 7.33 0.46
CA GLN A 135 -3.88 8.62 -0.17
C GLN A 135 -5.04 8.46 -1.13
N LEU A 136 -6.10 9.23 -0.92
CA LEU A 136 -7.28 9.19 -1.77
C LEU A 136 -7.05 9.96 -3.08
N LYS A 137 -7.91 9.71 -4.05
CA LYS A 137 -7.95 10.47 -5.31
C LYS A 137 -8.48 11.88 -5.03
N ASP A 138 -7.87 12.87 -5.65
CA ASP A 138 -8.38 14.24 -5.62
C ASP A 138 -9.74 14.30 -6.32
N GLY A 139 -10.65 15.12 -5.76
CA GLY A 139 -11.93 15.41 -6.40
C GLY A 139 -11.74 16.13 -7.74
N ASN A 140 -12.67 15.94 -8.68
CA ASN A 140 -12.64 16.67 -9.94
C ASN A 140 -13.18 18.11 -9.75
N PRO A 141 -12.35 19.16 -9.86
CA PRO A 141 -12.78 20.54 -9.67
C PRO A 141 -13.77 21.02 -10.74
N ASP A 142 -13.75 20.42 -11.93
CA ASP A 142 -14.62 20.80 -13.06
C ASP A 142 -16.01 20.17 -12.99
N LYS A 143 -16.22 19.23 -12.05
CA LYS A 143 -17.49 18.54 -11.80
C LYS A 143 -17.95 18.76 -10.35
N GLN A 144 -17.95 20.01 -9.91
CA GLN A 144 -18.63 20.38 -8.67
C GLN A 144 -20.15 20.37 -8.91
N ALA A 145 -20.87 19.77 -7.97
CA ALA A 145 -22.33 19.65 -7.98
C ALA A 145 -23.05 21.00 -7.98
#